data_AF-A0A1E4JHW8-F1
#
_entry.id   AF-A0A1E4JHW8-F1
#
_cell.length_a   1.000
_cell.length_b   1.000
_cell.length_c   1.000
_cell.angle_alpha   90.00
_cell.angle_beta   90.00
_cell.angle_gamma   90.00
#
_symmetry.space_group_name_H-M   'P 1'
#
loop_
_entity.id
_entity.type
_entity.pdbx_description
1 polymer ?
#
loop_
_entity_poly.entity_id
_entity_poly.type
_entity_poly.pdbx_seq_one_letter_code
_entity_poly.pdbx_strand_id
1 'polypeptide(L)'
;MKMKAQAIIASSETVGDILDRSDAEARDRAKAGSNAPADPFDAHKADIEDLYDEAKNWLDGAEIENQAQADTLATLIDRLHKAWKAADASRDAEKRPHMEASNAVQAKYKPILEKADTAKTVAKKAQETFLKKLRDEQAEIARKAATVAQAKADEALAAIKAANEAGDLGAREQAETLVEEAKVAVIEARVAEKAKPQAKSEFGARALGLRSVWAPTLTDGILAMRHYWPLPERRAEMEALMLDMARKDVRAGARQIPGFDITEGFVV
;
A
#
# COMPACT_ATOMS: atom_id res chain seq x y z
N MET A 1 89.86 -6.21 6.25
CA MET A 1 89.55 -7.41 5.45
C MET A 1 89.07 -8.49 6.43
N LYS A 2 87.76 -8.54 6.71
CA LYS A 2 86.79 -9.55 6.23
C LYS A 2 87.13 -11.00 6.62
N MET A 3 86.36 -11.51 7.60
CA MET A 3 85.55 -12.76 7.59
C MET A 3 86.27 -14.10 7.32
N LYS A 4 86.23 -15.11 8.21
CA LYS A 4 85.20 -16.18 8.41
C LYS A 4 85.89 -17.30 9.23
N ALA A 5 85.31 -18.30 9.89
CA ALA A 5 83.98 -18.72 10.36
C ALA A 5 84.27 -20.08 11.07
N GLN A 6 83.91 -20.28 12.34
CA GLN A 6 82.67 -20.94 12.77
C GLN A 6 82.74 -22.48 12.75
N ALA A 7 82.76 -23.09 13.95
CA ALA A 7 82.45 -24.50 14.16
C ALA A 7 81.84 -24.74 15.55
N ILE A 8 80.55 -25.09 15.53
CA ILE A 8 79.82 -25.98 16.44
C ILE A 8 79.57 -25.46 17.88
N ILE A 9 78.45 -24.73 18.03
CA ILE A 9 77.63 -24.77 19.25
C ILE A 9 76.34 -25.47 18.84
N ALA A 10 76.18 -26.72 19.27
CA ALA A 10 74.91 -27.43 19.15
C ALA A 10 73.88 -26.74 20.06
N SER A 11 72.84 -26.18 19.45
CA SER A 11 71.70 -25.60 20.14
C SER A 11 70.89 -26.73 20.77
N SER A 12 71.01 -26.95 22.08
CA SER A 12 70.08 -27.82 22.80
C SER A 12 68.77 -27.08 23.00
N GLU A 13 67.74 -27.42 22.22
CA GLU A 13 66.36 -27.04 22.55
C GLU A 13 66.08 -27.51 23.98
N THR A 14 65.53 -26.63 24.82
CA THR A 14 65.23 -27.00 26.20
C THR A 14 63.97 -27.86 26.25
N VAL A 15 63.84 -28.70 27.27
CA VAL A 15 62.63 -29.53 27.46
C VAL A 15 61.36 -28.66 27.54
N GLY A 16 61.47 -27.39 27.97
CA GLY A 16 60.39 -26.42 27.94
C GLY A 16 59.92 -26.06 26.53
N ASP A 17 60.84 -25.89 25.58
CA ASP A 17 60.53 -25.52 24.18
C ASP A 17 59.84 -26.67 23.41
N ILE A 18 60.06 -27.92 23.85
CA ILE A 18 59.41 -29.11 23.29
C ILE A 18 57.97 -29.22 23.82
N LEU A 19 57.77 -28.96 25.12
CA LEU A 19 56.45 -29.02 25.76
C LEU A 19 55.53 -27.89 25.26
N ASP A 20 56.03 -26.66 25.14
CA ASP A 20 55.23 -25.51 24.66
C ASP A 20 54.78 -25.68 23.19
N ARG A 21 55.63 -26.29 22.35
CA ARG A 21 55.28 -26.63 20.96
C ARG A 21 54.26 -27.77 20.90
N SER A 22 54.37 -28.76 21.78
CA SER A 22 53.39 -29.86 21.85
C SER A 22 52.00 -29.37 22.29
N ASP A 23 51.95 -28.39 23.20
CA ASP A 23 50.71 -27.75 23.64
C ASP A 23 50.14 -26.80 22.57
N ALA A 24 50.99 -26.10 21.80
CA ALA A 24 50.57 -25.31 20.65
C ALA A 24 49.99 -26.19 19.53
N GLU A 25 50.63 -27.31 19.19
CA GLU A 25 50.16 -28.28 18.20
C GLU A 25 48.89 -29.03 18.66
N ALA A 26 48.70 -29.22 19.97
CA ALA A 26 47.48 -29.76 20.55
C ALA A 26 46.32 -28.76 20.48
N ARG A 27 46.59 -27.46 20.71
CA ARG A 27 45.62 -26.37 20.55
C ARG A 27 45.23 -26.14 19.08
N ASP A 28 46.19 -26.25 18.16
CA ASP A 28 45.92 -26.14 16.72
C ASP A 28 45.14 -27.37 16.19
N ARG A 29 45.41 -28.58 16.69
CA ARG A 29 44.57 -29.76 16.43
C ARG A 29 43.16 -29.64 16.99
N ALA A 30 43.00 -29.06 18.18
CA ALA A 30 41.68 -28.80 18.77
C ALA A 30 40.87 -27.77 17.96
N LYS A 31 41.54 -26.92 17.18
CA LYS A 31 40.91 -25.94 16.28
C LYS A 31 40.54 -26.51 14.90
N ALA A 32 41.16 -27.62 14.49
CA ALA A 32 40.94 -28.29 13.21
C ALA A 32 39.80 -29.34 13.21
N GLY A 33 39.09 -29.50 14.33
CA GLY A 33 38.00 -30.47 14.49
C GLY A 33 36.70 -29.84 15.00
N SER A 34 36.26 -28.74 14.39
CA SER A 34 34.95 -28.16 14.68
C SER A 34 33.84 -28.97 13.98
N ASN A 35 33.42 -30.08 14.57
CA ASN A 35 32.14 -30.71 14.24
C ASN A 35 31.00 -29.94 14.96
N ALA A 36 30.93 -28.62 14.74
CA ALA A 36 29.72 -27.87 15.05
C ALA A 36 28.59 -28.51 14.23
N PRO A 37 27.41 -28.76 14.80
CA PRO A 37 26.29 -29.24 14.00
C PRO A 37 26.11 -28.25 12.86
N ALA A 38 26.21 -28.72 11.61
CA ALA A 38 25.92 -27.89 10.46
C ALA A 38 24.59 -27.19 10.71
N ASP A 39 24.55 -25.88 10.48
CA ASP A 39 23.30 -25.13 10.52
C ASP A 39 22.26 -25.92 9.70
N PRO A 40 21.06 -26.23 10.21
CA PRO A 40 20.03 -26.92 9.45
C PRO A 40 19.81 -26.30 8.06
N PHE A 41 19.97 -24.98 7.94
CA PHE A 41 19.97 -24.30 6.66
C PHE A 41 21.08 -24.77 5.71
N ASP A 42 22.33 -24.82 6.17
CA ASP A 42 23.48 -25.24 5.36
C ASP A 42 23.33 -26.70 4.89
N ALA A 43 22.77 -27.57 5.73
CA ALA A 43 22.48 -28.96 5.36
C ALA A 43 21.40 -29.08 4.27
N HIS A 44 20.29 -28.34 4.41
CA HIS A 44 19.23 -28.31 3.41
C HIS A 44 19.68 -27.65 2.10
N LYS A 45 20.51 -26.61 2.19
CA LYS A 45 21.10 -25.93 1.05
C LYS A 45 21.96 -26.90 0.24
N ALA A 46 22.85 -27.63 0.89
CA ALA A 46 23.71 -28.61 0.22
C ALA A 46 22.89 -29.69 -0.50
N ASP A 47 21.91 -30.31 0.16
CA ASP A 47 21.05 -31.35 -0.44
C ASP A 47 20.28 -30.85 -1.68
N ILE A 48 19.72 -29.64 -1.60
CA ILE A 48 18.99 -29.05 -2.72
C ILE A 48 19.94 -28.64 -3.86
N GLU A 49 21.11 -28.07 -3.55
CA GLU A 49 22.11 -27.69 -4.56
C GLU A 49 22.66 -28.92 -5.30
N ASP A 50 22.92 -30.02 -4.60
CA ASP A 50 23.35 -31.29 -5.19
C ASP A 50 22.29 -31.86 -6.14
N LEU A 51 21.02 -31.92 -5.71
CA LEU A 51 19.91 -32.38 -6.56
C LEU A 51 19.64 -31.43 -7.73
N TYR A 52 19.87 -30.13 -7.56
CA TYR A 52 19.73 -29.14 -8.61
C TYR A 52 20.81 -29.29 -9.69
N ASP A 53 22.05 -29.58 -9.29
CA ASP A 53 23.13 -29.87 -10.23
C ASP A 53 22.90 -31.22 -10.94
N GLU A 54 22.34 -32.22 -10.27
CA GLU A 54 21.87 -33.46 -10.93
C GLU A 54 20.77 -33.15 -11.96
N ALA A 55 19.82 -32.27 -11.62
CA ALA A 55 18.74 -31.87 -12.53
C ALA A 55 19.25 -31.12 -13.76
N LYS A 56 20.28 -30.26 -13.63
CA LYS A 56 20.92 -29.61 -14.79
C LYS A 56 21.49 -30.62 -15.78
N ASN A 57 22.03 -31.73 -15.30
CA ASN A 57 22.60 -32.77 -16.16
C ASN A 57 21.53 -33.54 -16.94
N TRP A 58 20.31 -33.65 -16.40
CA TRP A 58 19.19 -34.35 -17.06
C TRP A 58 18.28 -33.43 -17.88
N LEU A 59 18.25 -32.14 -17.58
CA LEU A 59 17.34 -31.15 -18.19
C LEU A 59 18.09 -30.15 -19.09
N ASP A 60 18.90 -30.67 -19.99
CA ASP A 60 19.69 -29.89 -20.96
C ASP A 60 18.92 -29.50 -22.24
N GLY A 61 17.66 -29.95 -22.35
CA GLY A 61 16.79 -29.71 -23.50
C GLY A 61 16.71 -30.87 -24.48
N ALA A 62 17.40 -31.99 -24.23
CA ALA A 62 17.21 -33.23 -24.98
C ALA A 62 15.80 -33.81 -24.78
N GLU A 63 15.26 -34.46 -25.82
CA GLU A 63 14.00 -35.20 -25.71
C GLU A 63 14.20 -36.46 -24.85
N ILE A 64 13.16 -36.82 -24.10
CA ILE A 64 13.13 -38.08 -23.34
C ILE A 64 12.78 -39.20 -24.33
N GLU A 65 13.75 -40.02 -24.68
CA GLU A 65 13.65 -41.02 -25.74
C GLU A 65 13.09 -42.36 -25.27
N ASN A 66 13.14 -42.66 -23.97
CA ASN A 66 12.68 -43.94 -23.44
C ASN A 66 12.10 -43.86 -22.02
N GLN A 67 11.37 -44.92 -21.65
CA GLN A 67 10.70 -45.02 -20.35
C GLN A 67 11.69 -44.98 -19.16
N ALA A 68 12.89 -45.55 -19.31
CA ALA A 68 13.88 -45.57 -18.22
C ALA A 68 14.39 -44.15 -17.88
N GLN A 69 14.54 -43.28 -18.88
CA GLN A 69 14.85 -41.86 -18.68
C GLN A 69 13.69 -41.14 -17.97
N ALA A 70 12.44 -41.42 -18.37
CA ALA A 70 11.26 -40.86 -17.72
C ALA A 70 11.16 -41.29 -16.24
N ASP A 71 11.40 -42.56 -15.92
CA ASP A 71 11.35 -43.10 -14.55
C ASP A 71 12.48 -42.52 -13.67
N THR A 72 13.66 -42.30 -14.24
CA THR A 72 14.78 -41.65 -13.56
C THR A 72 14.46 -40.20 -13.24
N LEU A 73 13.88 -39.46 -14.20
CA LEU A 73 13.44 -38.09 -13.97
C LEU A 73 12.31 -38.01 -12.93
N ALA A 74 11.36 -38.94 -12.95
CA ALA A 74 10.31 -39.03 -11.94
C ALA A 74 10.89 -39.22 -10.52
N THR A 75 11.96 -40.02 -10.39
CA THR A 75 12.68 -40.20 -9.14
C THR A 75 13.38 -38.92 -8.67
N LEU A 76 14.02 -38.19 -9.60
CA LEU A 76 14.66 -36.92 -9.31
C LEU A 76 13.66 -35.85 -8.84
N ILE A 77 12.48 -35.78 -9.49
CA ILE A 77 11.37 -34.90 -9.09
C ILE A 77 10.93 -35.21 -7.65
N ASP A 78 10.73 -36.49 -7.30
CA ASP A 78 10.32 -36.87 -5.95
C ASP A 78 11.38 -36.52 -4.90
N ARG A 79 12.67 -36.70 -5.21
CA ARG A 79 13.77 -36.31 -4.32
C ARG A 79 13.80 -34.80 -4.07
N LEU A 80 13.73 -34.00 -5.13
CA LEU A 80 13.67 -32.52 -5.03
C LEU A 80 12.48 -32.08 -4.18
N HIS A 81 11.30 -32.69 -4.37
CA HIS A 81 10.12 -32.39 -3.59
C HIS A 81 10.28 -32.74 -2.10
N LYS A 82 10.93 -33.86 -1.77
CA LYS A 82 11.23 -34.26 -0.39
C LYS A 82 12.25 -33.32 0.26
N ALA A 83 13.32 -32.96 -0.43
CA ALA A 83 14.32 -32.01 0.05
C ALA A 83 13.68 -30.64 0.32
N TRP A 84 12.82 -30.16 -0.59
CA TRP A 84 12.03 -28.95 -0.39
C TRP A 84 11.13 -29.01 0.86
N LYS A 85 10.39 -30.12 1.05
CA LYS A 85 9.53 -30.31 2.23
C LYS A 85 10.33 -30.27 3.53
N ALA A 86 11.51 -30.90 3.55
CA ALA A 86 12.37 -30.92 4.72
C ALA A 86 12.87 -29.51 5.08
N ALA A 87 13.33 -28.76 4.07
CA ALA A 87 13.77 -27.37 4.25
C ALA A 87 12.64 -26.45 4.71
N ASP A 88 11.44 -26.58 4.13
CA ASP A 88 10.26 -25.78 4.51
C ASP A 88 9.83 -26.07 5.96
N ALA A 89 9.92 -27.34 6.39
CA ALA A 89 9.65 -27.74 7.76
C ALA A 89 10.65 -27.15 8.77
N SER A 90 11.96 -27.13 8.45
CA SER A 90 12.97 -26.47 9.31
C SER A 90 12.70 -24.97 9.42
N ARG A 91 12.44 -24.32 8.27
CA ARG A 91 12.08 -22.90 8.23
C ARG A 91 10.83 -22.60 9.07
N ASP A 92 9.78 -23.43 8.97
CA ASP A 92 8.58 -23.24 9.78
C ASP A 92 8.87 -23.42 11.28
N ALA A 93 9.65 -24.42 11.66
CA ALA A 93 10.05 -24.65 13.04
C ALA A 93 10.82 -23.46 13.64
N GLU A 94 11.76 -22.87 12.89
CA GLU A 94 12.50 -21.68 13.30
C GLU A 94 11.61 -20.44 13.39
N LYS A 95 10.70 -20.25 12.42
CA LYS A 95 9.79 -19.09 12.37
C LYS A 95 8.69 -19.15 13.43
N ARG A 96 8.20 -20.34 13.76
CA ARG A 96 7.04 -20.57 14.64
C ARG A 96 7.11 -19.85 16.00
N PRO A 97 8.20 -19.92 16.79
CA PRO A 97 8.28 -19.22 18.07
C PRO A 97 8.19 -17.69 17.91
N HIS A 98 8.75 -17.13 16.84
CA HIS A 98 8.65 -15.69 16.57
C HIS A 98 7.23 -15.28 16.16
N MET A 99 6.55 -16.11 15.37
CA MET A 99 5.14 -15.90 15.03
C MET A 99 4.24 -15.98 16.26
N GLU A 100 4.44 -16.98 17.11
CA GLU A 100 3.70 -17.15 18.36
C GLU A 100 3.95 -15.97 19.32
N ALA A 101 5.20 -15.52 19.48
CA ALA A 101 5.54 -14.35 20.28
C ALA A 101 4.90 -13.06 19.74
N SER A 102 4.95 -12.85 18.42
CA SER A 102 4.29 -11.71 17.76
C SER A 102 2.78 -11.75 17.98
N ASN A 103 2.15 -12.92 17.82
CA ASN A 103 0.72 -13.11 18.05
C ASN A 103 0.33 -12.86 19.50
N ALA A 104 1.14 -13.27 20.47
CA ALA A 104 0.89 -13.01 21.88
C ALA A 104 0.92 -11.51 22.21
N VAL A 105 1.88 -10.76 21.65
CA VAL A 105 1.93 -9.30 21.77
C VAL A 105 0.68 -8.67 21.13
N GLN A 106 0.34 -9.07 19.91
CA GLN A 106 -0.87 -8.58 19.24
C GLN A 106 -2.12 -8.85 20.07
N ALA A 107 -2.28 -10.06 20.61
CA ALA A 107 -3.42 -10.42 21.45
C ALA A 107 -3.50 -9.56 22.72
N LYS A 108 -2.36 -9.23 23.35
CA LYS A 108 -2.30 -8.35 24.52
C LYS A 108 -2.76 -6.92 24.21
N TYR A 109 -2.35 -6.36 23.09
CA TYR A 109 -2.63 -4.97 22.72
C TYR A 109 -3.96 -4.78 21.96
N LYS A 110 -4.43 -5.79 21.22
CA LYS A 110 -5.66 -5.74 20.44
C LYS A 110 -6.87 -5.19 21.20
N PRO A 111 -7.24 -5.67 22.41
CA PRO A 111 -8.44 -5.18 23.08
C PRO A 111 -8.37 -3.70 23.48
N ILE A 112 -7.19 -3.17 23.82
CA ILE A 112 -7.06 -1.75 24.18
C ILE A 112 -7.02 -0.84 22.95
N LEU A 113 -6.42 -1.31 21.86
CA LEU A 113 -6.41 -0.60 20.58
C LEU A 113 -7.81 -0.55 19.96
N GLU A 114 -8.56 -1.66 20.01
CA GLU A 114 -9.96 -1.72 19.56
C GLU A 114 -10.88 -0.82 20.39
N LYS A 115 -10.71 -0.77 21.72
CA LYS A 115 -11.44 0.18 22.58
C LYS A 115 -11.14 1.63 22.20
N ALA A 116 -9.86 1.97 22.00
CA ALA A 116 -9.44 3.30 21.60
C ALA A 116 -10.01 3.68 20.22
N ASP A 117 -9.98 2.76 19.25
CA ASP A 117 -10.51 3.00 17.91
C ASP A 117 -12.04 3.13 17.90
N THR A 118 -12.73 2.30 18.69
CA THR A 118 -14.19 2.39 18.89
C THR A 118 -14.56 3.75 19.48
N ALA A 119 -13.91 4.16 20.57
CA ALA A 119 -14.16 5.45 21.21
C ALA A 119 -13.89 6.63 20.27
N LYS A 120 -12.77 6.59 19.54
CA LYS A 120 -12.40 7.58 18.52
C LYS A 120 -13.45 7.66 17.40
N THR A 121 -13.96 6.52 16.93
CA THR A 121 -14.97 6.45 15.88
C THR A 121 -16.30 7.06 16.34
N VAL A 122 -16.75 6.72 17.55
CA VAL A 122 -17.98 7.29 18.13
C VAL A 122 -17.82 8.80 18.35
N ALA A 123 -16.68 9.25 18.90
CA ALA A 123 -16.40 10.67 19.10
C ALA A 123 -16.40 11.47 17.78
N LYS A 124 -15.77 10.93 16.73
CA LYS A 124 -15.80 11.53 15.38
C LYS A 124 -17.22 11.65 14.84
N LYS A 125 -18.07 10.63 15.00
CA LYS A 125 -19.46 10.65 14.54
C LYS A 125 -20.30 11.70 15.27
N ALA A 126 -20.10 11.84 16.58
CA ALA A 126 -20.75 12.88 17.37
C ALA A 126 -20.31 14.28 16.90
N GLN A 127 -19.01 14.48 16.69
CA GLN A 127 -18.46 15.73 16.17
C GLN A 127 -18.94 16.04 14.75
N GLU A 128 -19.01 15.05 13.86
CA GLU A 128 -19.55 15.20 12.51
C GLU A 128 -21.00 15.70 12.55
N THR A 129 -21.82 15.13 13.43
CA THR A 129 -23.22 15.53 13.60
C THR A 129 -23.33 16.99 14.04
N PHE A 130 -22.50 17.41 15.00
CA PHE A 130 -22.45 18.80 15.43
C PHE A 130 -21.96 19.76 14.33
N LEU A 131 -20.89 19.39 13.60
CA LEU A 131 -20.36 20.19 12.51
C LEU A 131 -21.34 20.31 11.33
N LYS A 132 -22.16 19.29 11.07
CA LYS A 132 -23.25 19.36 10.09
C LYS A 132 -24.31 20.37 10.51
N LYS A 133 -24.78 20.33 11.77
CA LYS A 133 -25.73 21.32 12.30
C LYS A 133 -25.18 22.75 12.16
N LEU A 134 -23.92 22.96 12.56
CA LEU A 134 -23.28 24.27 12.44
C LEU A 134 -23.13 24.71 10.98
N ARG A 135 -22.85 23.76 10.06
CA ARG A 135 -22.84 24.05 8.62
C ARG A 135 -24.22 24.46 8.12
N ASP A 136 -25.27 23.75 8.52
CA ASP A 136 -26.64 24.04 8.10
C ASP A 136 -27.11 25.39 8.64
N GLU A 137 -26.82 25.70 9.91
CA GLU A 137 -27.05 27.02 10.51
C GLU A 137 -26.32 28.13 9.74
N GLN A 138 -25.05 27.94 9.41
CA GLN A 138 -24.29 28.91 8.61
C GLN A 138 -24.81 29.03 7.18
N ALA A 139 -25.29 27.93 6.58
CA ALA A 139 -25.92 27.96 5.28
C ALA A 139 -27.25 28.74 5.32
N GLU A 140 -28.04 28.63 6.39
CA GLU A 140 -29.24 29.45 6.57
C GLU A 140 -28.91 30.93 6.75
N ILE A 141 -27.88 31.25 7.53
CA ILE A 141 -27.40 32.63 7.69
C ILE A 141 -26.95 33.19 6.33
N ALA A 142 -26.17 32.42 5.57
CA ALA A 142 -25.73 32.80 4.23
C ALA A 142 -26.91 32.97 3.27
N ARG A 143 -27.92 32.09 3.33
CA ARG A 143 -29.16 32.21 2.53
C ARG A 143 -29.88 33.52 2.85
N LYS A 144 -30.10 33.82 4.13
CA LYS A 144 -30.77 35.06 4.55
C LYS A 144 -29.99 36.29 4.14
N ALA A 145 -28.67 36.30 4.34
CA ALA A 145 -27.80 37.39 3.93
C ALA A 145 -27.83 37.59 2.40
N ALA A 146 -27.84 36.51 1.62
CA ALA A 146 -27.99 36.58 0.16
C ALA A 146 -29.34 37.15 -0.27
N THR A 147 -30.45 36.76 0.39
CA THR A 147 -31.77 37.34 0.09
C THR A 147 -31.85 38.84 0.40
N VAL A 148 -31.24 39.28 1.50
CA VAL A 148 -31.17 40.71 1.86
C VAL A 148 -30.29 41.47 0.88
N ALA A 149 -29.13 40.92 0.50
CA ALA A 149 -28.25 41.52 -0.49
C ALA A 149 -28.93 41.66 -1.85
N GLN A 150 -29.68 40.63 -2.29
CA GLN A 150 -30.44 40.68 -3.54
C GLN A 150 -31.53 41.75 -3.48
N ALA A 151 -32.32 41.80 -2.39
CA ALA A 151 -33.38 42.80 -2.23
C ALA A 151 -32.82 44.23 -2.24
N LYS A 152 -31.72 44.50 -1.53
CA LYS A 152 -31.06 45.82 -1.54
C LYS A 152 -30.44 46.16 -2.89
N ALA A 153 -29.91 45.18 -3.62
CA ALA A 153 -29.41 45.40 -4.97
C ALA A 153 -30.53 45.77 -5.94
N ASP A 154 -31.68 45.10 -5.85
CA ASP A 154 -32.86 45.41 -6.69
C ASP A 154 -33.43 46.80 -6.36
N GLU A 155 -33.49 47.17 -5.07
CA GLU A 155 -33.90 48.49 -4.60
C GLU A 155 -32.95 49.59 -5.08
N ALA A 156 -31.64 49.39 -4.97
CA ALA A 156 -30.63 50.31 -5.49
C ALA A 156 -30.74 50.47 -7.01
N LEU A 157 -30.95 49.38 -7.77
CA LEU A 157 -31.15 49.44 -9.21
C LEU A 157 -32.43 50.19 -9.60
N ALA A 158 -33.51 50.00 -8.85
CA ALA A 158 -34.76 50.74 -9.06
C ALA A 158 -34.57 52.24 -8.78
N ALA A 159 -33.88 52.59 -7.69
CA ALA A 159 -33.59 53.98 -7.32
C ALA A 159 -32.68 54.66 -8.34
N ILE A 160 -31.66 53.98 -8.88
CA ILE A 160 -30.82 54.50 -9.96
C ILE A 160 -31.67 54.80 -11.20
N LYS A 161 -32.55 53.89 -11.61
CA LYS A 161 -33.43 54.11 -12.77
C LYS A 161 -34.35 55.31 -12.56
N ALA A 162 -35.01 55.38 -11.40
CA ALA A 162 -35.89 56.50 -11.05
C ALA A 162 -35.13 57.83 -10.98
N ALA A 163 -33.92 57.87 -10.41
CA ALA A 163 -33.10 59.08 -10.33
C ALA A 163 -32.62 59.55 -11.72
N ASN A 164 -32.29 58.62 -12.61
CA ASN A 164 -31.90 58.92 -13.99
C ASN A 164 -33.09 59.46 -14.81
N GLU A 165 -34.30 58.94 -14.59
CA GLU A 165 -35.52 59.39 -15.26
C GLU A 165 -36.01 60.75 -14.72
N ALA A 166 -35.92 60.98 -13.40
CA ALA A 166 -36.37 62.22 -12.77
C ALA A 166 -35.43 63.41 -13.01
N GLY A 167 -34.12 63.16 -13.19
CA GLY A 167 -33.11 64.22 -13.37
C GLY A 167 -32.91 65.11 -12.13
N ASP A 168 -33.41 64.70 -10.97
CA ASP A 168 -33.33 65.42 -9.69
C ASP A 168 -32.07 65.04 -8.89
N LEU A 169 -31.44 66.03 -8.25
CA LEU A 169 -30.25 65.84 -7.44
C LEU A 169 -30.56 65.09 -6.14
N GLY A 170 -31.72 65.35 -5.52
CA GLY A 170 -32.13 64.63 -4.30
C GLY A 170 -32.38 63.15 -4.56
N ALA A 171 -33.01 62.80 -5.68
CA ALA A 171 -33.18 61.42 -6.11
C ALA A 171 -31.84 60.70 -6.37
N ARG A 172 -30.80 61.41 -6.86
CA ARG A 172 -29.45 60.85 -7.04
C ARG A 172 -28.76 60.56 -5.71
N GLU A 173 -28.82 61.47 -4.74
CA GLU A 173 -28.23 61.26 -3.40
C GLU A 173 -28.88 60.07 -2.67
N GLN A 174 -30.21 59.90 -2.82
CA GLN A 174 -30.93 58.73 -2.29
C GLN A 174 -30.51 57.43 -2.99
N ALA A 175 -30.37 57.44 -4.31
CA ALA A 175 -29.88 56.28 -5.06
C ALA A 175 -28.44 55.90 -4.68
N GLU A 176 -27.56 56.88 -4.47
CA GLU A 176 -26.19 56.65 -4.00
C GLU A 176 -26.16 56.03 -2.60
N THR A 177 -27.02 56.48 -1.69
CA THR A 177 -27.15 55.91 -0.35
C THR A 177 -27.58 54.43 -0.41
N LEU A 178 -28.59 54.12 -1.23
CA LEU A 178 -29.07 52.75 -1.43
C LEU A 178 -28.02 51.84 -2.09
N VAL A 179 -27.19 52.39 -2.98
CA VAL A 179 -26.04 51.67 -3.56
C VAL A 179 -25.00 51.32 -2.50
N GLU A 180 -24.66 52.24 -1.60
CA GLU A 180 -23.73 51.96 -0.50
C GLU A 180 -24.29 50.90 0.45
N GLU A 181 -25.59 50.96 0.77
CA GLU A 181 -26.25 49.92 1.57
C GLU A 181 -26.26 48.55 0.89
N ALA A 182 -26.47 48.50 -0.43
CA ALA A 182 -26.40 47.27 -1.20
C ALA A 182 -24.97 46.69 -1.19
N LYS A 183 -23.94 47.54 -1.32
CA LYS A 183 -22.53 47.12 -1.24
C LYS A 183 -22.21 46.48 0.12
N VAL A 184 -22.66 47.09 1.22
CA VAL A 184 -22.47 46.53 2.57
C VAL A 184 -23.14 45.16 2.69
N ALA A 185 -24.39 45.04 2.23
CA ALA A 185 -25.12 43.76 2.28
C ALA A 185 -24.47 42.67 1.41
N VAL A 186 -23.91 43.01 0.25
CA VAL A 186 -23.13 42.07 -0.58
C VAL A 186 -21.86 41.60 0.13
N ILE A 187 -21.16 42.48 0.85
CA ILE A 187 -19.98 42.12 1.63
C ILE A 187 -20.38 41.17 2.78
N GLU A 188 -21.44 41.47 3.50
CA GLU A 188 -21.97 40.63 4.58
C GLU A 188 -22.38 39.23 4.07
N ALA A 189 -23.09 39.17 2.94
CA ALA A 189 -23.45 37.91 2.31
C ALA A 189 -22.21 37.08 1.93
N ARG A 190 -21.17 37.74 1.38
CA ARG A 190 -19.91 37.08 1.02
C ARG A 190 -19.12 36.57 2.23
N VAL A 191 -19.14 37.31 3.35
CA VAL A 191 -18.51 36.87 4.60
C VAL A 191 -19.24 35.66 5.17
N ALA A 192 -20.58 35.69 5.18
CA ALA A 192 -21.41 34.57 5.63
C ALA A 192 -21.22 33.32 4.75
N GLU A 193 -21.17 33.46 3.43
CA GLU A 193 -20.92 32.37 2.48
C GLU A 193 -19.56 31.68 2.74
N LYS A 194 -18.53 32.46 3.05
CA LYS A 194 -17.16 31.97 3.27
C LYS A 194 -16.93 31.40 4.67
N ALA A 195 -17.88 31.55 5.60
CA ALA A 195 -17.74 31.05 6.95
C ALA A 195 -17.61 29.52 6.97
N LYS A 196 -16.46 29.01 7.44
CA LYS A 196 -16.20 27.57 7.54
C LYS A 196 -16.38 27.10 8.98
N PRO A 197 -17.37 26.25 9.28
CA PRO A 197 -17.52 25.67 10.61
C PRO A 197 -16.33 24.75 10.91
N GLN A 198 -15.65 25.00 12.04
CA GLN A 198 -14.51 24.23 12.51
C GLN A 198 -14.60 24.02 14.02
N ALA A 199 -14.28 22.81 14.47
CA ALA A 199 -14.06 22.52 15.88
C ALA A 199 -12.57 22.70 16.19
N LYS A 200 -12.25 23.60 17.12
CA LYS A 200 -10.87 23.86 17.57
C LYS A 200 -10.62 23.13 18.89
N SER A 201 -9.40 22.63 19.08
CA SER A 201 -8.94 22.09 20.36
C SER A 201 -8.21 23.18 21.13
N GLU A 202 -8.43 23.22 22.44
CA GLU A 202 -7.73 24.13 23.36
C GLU A 202 -6.25 23.78 23.49
N PHE A 203 -5.88 22.52 23.29
CA PHE A 203 -4.52 22.00 23.52
C PHE A 203 -3.69 21.88 22.23
N GLY A 204 -3.93 22.75 21.25
CA GLY A 204 -3.11 22.82 20.03
C GLY A 204 -3.31 21.69 19.02
N ALA A 205 -4.32 20.82 19.19
CA ALA A 205 -4.66 19.85 18.17
C ALA A 205 -5.25 20.56 16.93
N ARG A 206 -4.98 20.01 15.73
CA ARG A 206 -5.49 20.55 14.46
C ARG A 206 -7.01 20.67 14.49
N ALA A 207 -7.52 21.80 14.03
CA ALA A 207 -8.95 22.02 13.90
C ALA A 207 -9.58 20.96 12.98
N LEU A 208 -10.69 20.39 13.41
CA LEU A 208 -11.44 19.40 12.66
C LEU A 208 -12.58 20.12 11.92
N GLY A 209 -12.63 19.94 10.60
CA GLY A 209 -13.65 20.51 9.72
C GLY A 209 -14.17 19.46 8.74
N LEU A 210 -15.35 19.72 8.20
CA LEU A 210 -15.93 18.86 7.16
C LEU A 210 -15.10 18.95 5.87
N ARG A 211 -14.87 17.81 5.22
CA ARG A 211 -14.23 17.72 3.91
C ARG A 211 -15.30 17.51 2.84
N SER A 212 -15.16 18.16 1.70
CA SER A 212 -15.97 17.83 0.52
C SER A 212 -15.54 16.48 -0.04
N VAL A 213 -16.52 15.61 -0.28
CA VAL A 213 -16.32 14.31 -0.94
C VAL A 213 -17.24 14.29 -2.15
N TRP A 214 -16.67 14.00 -3.31
CA TRP A 214 -17.39 13.86 -4.57
C TRP A 214 -17.46 12.38 -4.90
N ALA A 215 -18.63 11.78 -4.70
CA ALA A 215 -18.86 10.36 -4.96
C ALA A 215 -19.76 10.18 -6.19
N PRO A 216 -19.30 9.53 -7.26
CA PRO A 216 -20.14 9.25 -8.42
C PRO A 216 -21.15 8.15 -8.07
N THR A 217 -22.39 8.31 -8.54
CA THR A 217 -23.41 7.25 -8.50
C THR A 217 -23.72 6.87 -9.94
N LEU A 218 -23.61 5.58 -10.27
CA LEU A 218 -23.94 5.09 -11.61
C LEU A 218 -25.46 5.07 -11.79
N THR A 219 -25.97 5.93 -12.67
CA THR A 219 -27.39 6.02 -12.99
C THR A 219 -27.74 5.27 -14.27
N ASP A 220 -26.89 5.39 -15.29
CA ASP A 220 -27.06 4.73 -16.59
C ASP A 220 -25.72 4.12 -17.03
N GLY A 221 -25.69 2.79 -17.09
CA GLY A 221 -24.51 2.01 -17.48
C GLY A 221 -24.10 2.21 -18.94
N ILE A 222 -25.06 2.41 -19.84
CA ILE A 222 -24.79 2.58 -21.27
C ILE A 222 -24.16 3.94 -21.51
N LEU A 223 -24.70 5.00 -20.90
CA LEU A 223 -24.11 6.33 -20.98
C LEU A 223 -22.72 6.39 -20.33
N ALA A 224 -22.54 5.74 -19.17
CA ALA A 224 -21.24 5.64 -18.54
C ALA A 224 -20.22 4.91 -19.41
N MET A 225 -20.58 3.77 -19.98
CA MET A 225 -19.73 3.05 -20.92
C MET A 225 -19.36 3.92 -22.13
N ARG A 226 -20.34 4.60 -22.74
CA ARG A 226 -20.07 5.50 -23.88
C ARG A 226 -19.13 6.65 -23.52
N HIS A 227 -19.23 7.18 -22.30
CA HIS A 227 -18.34 8.23 -21.81
C HIS A 227 -16.90 7.72 -21.63
N TYR A 228 -16.72 6.51 -21.09
CA TYR A 228 -15.39 5.94 -20.82
C TYR A 228 -14.75 5.22 -22.01
N TRP A 229 -15.54 4.73 -22.97
CA TRP A 229 -15.06 3.98 -24.14
C TRP A 229 -14.01 4.70 -25.00
N PRO A 230 -14.10 6.02 -25.27
CA PRO A 230 -13.08 6.72 -26.06
C PRO A 230 -11.76 6.92 -25.30
N LEU A 231 -11.70 6.66 -23.99
CA LEU A 231 -10.49 6.83 -23.18
C LEU A 231 -9.64 5.54 -23.23
N PRO A 232 -8.42 5.55 -23.80
CA PRO A 232 -7.65 4.33 -24.05
C PRO A 232 -7.37 3.49 -22.80
N GLU A 233 -7.01 4.13 -21.69
CA GLU A 233 -6.72 3.44 -20.42
C GLU A 233 -7.95 2.75 -19.85
N ARG A 234 -9.11 3.43 -19.88
CA ARG A 234 -10.38 2.88 -19.38
C ARG A 234 -10.94 1.82 -20.30
N ARG A 235 -10.74 1.96 -21.61
CA ARG A 235 -11.09 0.94 -22.59
C ARG A 235 -10.32 -0.36 -22.33
N ALA A 236 -9.01 -0.29 -22.11
CA ALA A 236 -8.20 -1.47 -21.81
C ALA A 236 -8.69 -2.21 -20.55
N GLU A 237 -9.04 -1.47 -19.48
CA GLU A 237 -9.63 -2.04 -18.27
C GLU A 237 -10.97 -2.75 -18.55
N MET A 238 -11.85 -2.13 -19.35
CA MET A 238 -13.14 -2.71 -19.72
C MET A 238 -12.98 -3.95 -20.61
N GLU A 239 -12.07 -3.92 -21.58
CA GLU A 239 -11.78 -5.07 -22.45
C GLU A 239 -11.18 -6.24 -21.66
N ALA A 240 -10.32 -5.96 -20.68
CA ALA A 240 -9.80 -6.98 -19.77
C ALA A 240 -10.92 -7.64 -18.95
N LEU A 241 -11.88 -6.85 -18.46
CA LEU A 241 -13.06 -7.37 -17.76
C LEU A 241 -13.93 -8.24 -18.70
N MET A 242 -14.16 -7.79 -19.93
CA MET A 242 -14.90 -8.56 -20.94
C MET A 242 -14.20 -9.90 -21.26
N LEU A 243 -12.87 -9.90 -21.36
CA LEU A 243 -12.09 -11.11 -21.58
C LEU A 243 -12.18 -12.09 -20.39
N ASP A 244 -12.16 -11.59 -19.16
CA ASP A 244 -12.35 -12.45 -17.97
C ASP A 244 -13.75 -13.09 -17.94
N MET A 245 -14.79 -12.32 -18.30
CA MET A 245 -16.15 -12.86 -18.45
C MET A 245 -16.20 -13.94 -19.54
N ALA A 246 -15.65 -13.65 -20.73
CA ALA A 246 -15.61 -14.61 -21.83
C ALA A 246 -14.87 -15.90 -21.46
N ARG A 247 -13.76 -15.82 -20.71
CA ARG A 247 -13.04 -17.01 -20.21
C ARG A 247 -13.91 -17.86 -19.28
N LYS A 248 -14.72 -17.25 -18.42
CA LYS A 248 -15.65 -17.97 -17.54
C LYS A 248 -16.73 -18.68 -18.35
N ASP A 249 -17.28 -18.02 -19.36
CA ASP A 249 -18.29 -18.60 -20.25
C ASP A 249 -17.71 -19.76 -21.08
N VAL A 250 -16.48 -19.63 -21.56
CA VAL A 250 -15.77 -20.73 -22.26
C VAL A 250 -15.56 -21.93 -21.33
N ARG A 251 -15.18 -21.71 -20.07
CA ARG A 251 -15.09 -22.79 -19.07
C ARG A 251 -16.44 -23.43 -18.77
N ALA A 252 -17.52 -22.64 -18.79
CA ALA A 252 -18.89 -23.13 -18.64
C ALA A 252 -19.39 -23.90 -19.88
N GLY A 253 -18.63 -23.90 -20.98
CA GLY A 253 -18.92 -24.68 -22.19
C GLY A 253 -19.28 -23.85 -23.42
N ALA A 254 -19.30 -22.51 -23.34
CA ALA A 254 -19.50 -21.68 -24.52
C ALA A 254 -18.34 -21.86 -25.51
N ARG A 255 -18.67 -22.02 -26.79
CA ARG A 255 -17.70 -22.14 -27.89
C ARG A 255 -17.85 -21.04 -28.95
N GLN A 256 -18.87 -20.20 -28.80
CA GLN A 256 -19.09 -19.01 -29.61
C GLN A 256 -19.59 -17.89 -28.70
N ILE A 257 -18.92 -16.73 -28.73
CA ILE A 257 -19.30 -15.53 -27.98
C ILE A 257 -19.13 -14.34 -28.95
N PRO A 258 -20.16 -13.48 -29.14
CA PRO A 258 -20.03 -12.32 -30.00
C PRO A 258 -18.83 -11.43 -29.62
N GLY A 259 -17.99 -11.12 -30.60
CA GLY A 259 -16.78 -10.32 -30.39
C GLY A 259 -15.56 -11.09 -29.86
N PHE A 260 -15.63 -12.42 -29.74
CA PHE A 260 -14.50 -13.28 -29.36
C PHE A 260 -14.32 -14.44 -30.35
N ASP A 261 -13.07 -14.67 -30.75
CA ASP A 261 -12.66 -15.87 -31.46
C ASP A 261 -12.11 -16.90 -30.45
N ILE A 262 -12.67 -18.12 -30.44
CA ILE A 262 -12.30 -19.18 -29.48
C ILE A 262 -11.60 -20.32 -30.23
N THR A 263 -10.38 -20.67 -29.79
CA THR A 263 -9.56 -21.77 -30.35
C THR A 263 -9.29 -22.86 -29.30
N GLU A 264 -9.07 -24.10 -29.75
CA GLU A 264 -8.80 -25.26 -28.90
C GLU A 264 -7.29 -25.60 -28.88
N GLY A 265 -6.76 -26.01 -27.71
CA GLY A 265 -5.36 -26.43 -27.53
C GLY A 265 -5.20 -27.44 -26.40
N PHE A 266 -4.16 -28.27 -26.46
CA PHE A 266 -3.87 -29.33 -25.49
C PHE A 266 -2.64 -28.96 -24.64
N VAL A 267 -2.71 -29.11 -23.32
CA VAL A 267 -1.63 -28.82 -22.36
C VAL A 267 -1.48 -30.03 -21.42
N VAL A 268 -0.23 -30.38 -21.08
CA VAL A 268 0.13 -31.45 -20.10
C VAL A 268 -0.06 -30.96 -18.67
#